data_AF-A0A0C9W3B0-F1
#
_entry.id   AF-A0A0C9W3B0-F1
#
_cell.length_a   1.000
_cell.length_b   1.000
_cell.length_c   1.000
_cell.angle_alpha   90.00
_cell.angle_beta   90.00
_cell.angle_gamma   90.00
#
_symmetry.space_group_name_H-M   'P 1'
#
loop_
_entity.id
_entity.type
_entity.pdbx_description
1 polymer ?
#
loop_
_entity_poly.entity_id
_entity_poly.type
_entity_poly.pdbx_seq_one_letter_code
_entity_poly.pdbx_strand_id
1 'polypeptide(L)'
;MSDDEIQIIHTISANASRDGNNDICQLCSQNLDGLSVAERQAHYSAHRSGQPIKSQSKRRVSKPVTPSSNKPRPVGPMKFNKKEEDEFWYPAQSKAPPENYSPGLLTILKHALNKSHIRGHTQRAVLCYERTPHIRREWFDASWGCGHHSTNSYRNFLMACAALMDQPTQSLYFPNLDDPTPPGVRNLQQWIESAWQQGYDEIGAKELKRTLVGTTKEIGTGELYVAFTSRRIPSILVDFDLTKGVSGFEKVTTWVVNHFSDSSKKRGSINDVLLGASPVVATDKMPIIMQYEGHSITIVGYELSKSGSVNLLVFDPSMKIRKQVRQAALAGPHSITWASPSSPLHNALHPKASGLLGKSKRRDRSASPVANKRPRPNNESDDDVVNITESEDEGAKGPSQLGAGTYILCPDKLVKGFRLDTSKIRKKKLIQLLYFPMGDPLSDQEQGDRKVVGSVVGR
;
A
#
# COMPACT_ATOMS: atom_id res chain seq x y z
N MET A 1 8.26 30.98 -69.99
CA MET A 1 8.68 30.79 -68.58
C MET A 1 7.38 30.66 -67.83
N SER A 2 6.97 29.41 -67.59
CA SER A 2 5.62 29.03 -67.19
C SER A 2 5.40 29.22 -65.70
N ASP A 3 4.26 29.82 -65.38
CA ASP A 3 3.66 29.92 -64.05
C ASP A 3 3.27 28.53 -63.53
N ASP A 4 3.62 28.22 -62.29
CA ASP A 4 3.08 27.05 -61.57
C ASP A 4 2.24 27.51 -60.37
N GLU A 5 0.93 27.42 -60.56
CA GLU A 5 -0.10 27.52 -59.52
C GLU A 5 -0.05 26.33 -58.56
N ILE A 6 -0.32 26.62 -57.29
CA ILE A 6 -0.45 25.66 -56.21
C ILE A 6 -1.75 24.87 -56.37
N GLN A 7 -1.66 23.55 -56.55
CA GLN A 7 -2.81 22.63 -56.42
C GLN A 7 -2.64 21.69 -55.22
N ILE A 8 -3.62 21.76 -54.31
CA ILE A 8 -3.88 20.78 -53.26
C ILE A 8 -4.61 19.59 -53.90
N ILE A 9 -4.03 18.39 -53.83
CA ILE A 9 -4.70 17.14 -54.19
C ILE A 9 -4.67 16.20 -52.99
N HIS A 10 -5.86 15.97 -52.43
CA HIS A 10 -6.18 14.86 -51.55
C HIS A 10 -6.43 13.61 -52.41
N THR A 11 -5.64 12.54 -52.23
CA THR A 11 -6.02 11.20 -52.71
C THR A 11 -5.67 10.13 -51.66
N ILE A 12 -6.62 9.21 -51.52
CA ILE A 12 -6.83 8.20 -50.48
C ILE A 12 -6.17 6.85 -50.85
N SER A 13 -6.02 5.99 -49.83
CA SER A 13 -5.78 4.53 -49.78
C SER A 13 -4.32 4.09 -49.58
N ALA A 14 -3.98 3.12 -48.72
CA ALA A 14 -4.74 2.20 -47.86
C ALA A 14 -3.79 1.64 -46.78
N ASN A 15 -4.33 1.17 -45.64
CA ASN A 15 -3.86 0.04 -44.81
C ASN A 15 -4.67 0.05 -43.49
N ALA A 16 -5.68 -0.81 -43.35
CA ALA A 16 -5.59 -2.20 -42.89
C ALA A 16 -5.49 -2.32 -41.35
N SER A 17 -6.62 -2.78 -40.79
CA SER A 17 -6.86 -3.46 -39.50
C SER A 17 -6.28 -2.85 -38.21
N ARG A 18 -7.11 -2.02 -37.55
CA ARG A 18 -7.10 -1.84 -36.09
C ARG A 18 -8.22 -2.71 -35.51
N ASP A 19 -7.88 -3.84 -34.90
CA ASP A 19 -8.80 -4.60 -34.06
C ASP A 19 -8.96 -3.88 -32.71
N GLY A 20 -9.85 -2.88 -32.72
CA GLY A 20 -10.38 -2.25 -31.53
C GLY A 20 -11.86 -2.58 -31.41
N ASN A 21 -12.24 -3.13 -30.26
CA ASN A 21 -13.59 -3.26 -29.69
C ASN A 21 -14.74 -2.73 -30.59
N ASN A 22 -15.13 -3.53 -31.58
CA ASN A 22 -15.93 -3.11 -32.74
C ASN A 22 -17.46 -3.25 -32.50
N ASP A 23 -17.84 -3.46 -31.24
CA ASP A 23 -19.19 -3.85 -30.85
C ASP A 23 -19.95 -2.74 -30.11
N ILE A 24 -19.41 -1.52 -30.06
CA ILE A 24 -20.12 -0.34 -29.56
C ILE A 24 -20.25 0.68 -30.69
N CYS A 25 -21.49 1.03 -31.04
CA CYS A 25 -21.77 2.08 -32.01
C CYS A 25 -21.24 3.43 -31.50
N GLN A 26 -20.32 4.05 -32.23
CA GLN A 26 -19.70 5.31 -31.82
C GLN A 26 -20.63 6.54 -31.92
N LEU A 27 -21.80 6.39 -32.57
CA LEU A 27 -22.74 7.50 -32.78
C LEU A 27 -23.83 7.57 -31.71
N CYS A 28 -24.18 6.45 -31.07
CA CYS A 28 -25.21 6.40 -30.03
C CYS A 28 -24.84 5.55 -28.80
N SER A 29 -23.61 5.04 -28.77
CA SER A 29 -23.08 4.18 -27.71
C SER A 29 -23.87 2.88 -27.48
N GLN A 30 -24.72 2.48 -28.44
CA GLN A 30 -25.45 1.22 -28.36
C GLN A 30 -24.50 0.03 -28.62
N ASN A 31 -24.59 -0.98 -27.76
CA ASN A 31 -23.87 -2.24 -27.94
C ASN A 31 -24.49 -3.03 -29.11
N LEU A 32 -23.70 -3.30 -30.14
CA LEU A 32 -24.05 -4.03 -31.37
C LEU A 32 -23.60 -5.51 -31.32
N ASP A 33 -23.22 -5.99 -30.15
CA ASP A 33 -22.73 -7.35 -29.97
C ASP A 33 -23.80 -8.39 -30.31
N GLY A 34 -23.40 -9.38 -31.11
CA GLY A 34 -24.28 -10.38 -31.70
C GLY A 34 -25.29 -9.86 -32.73
N LEU A 35 -25.06 -8.73 -33.39
CA LEU A 35 -25.71 -8.35 -34.66
C LEU A 35 -24.86 -8.79 -35.86
N SER A 36 -25.50 -9.30 -36.91
CA SER A 36 -24.85 -9.61 -38.18
C SER A 36 -24.31 -8.34 -38.86
N VAL A 37 -23.37 -8.51 -39.80
CA VAL A 37 -22.78 -7.40 -40.56
C VAL A 37 -23.87 -6.56 -41.27
N ALA A 38 -24.91 -7.21 -41.81
CA ALA A 38 -26.03 -6.53 -42.46
C ALA A 38 -26.87 -5.70 -41.47
N GLU A 39 -27.10 -6.21 -40.26
CA GLU A 39 -27.83 -5.50 -39.21
C GLU A 39 -27.03 -4.33 -38.64
N ARG A 40 -25.70 -4.47 -38.49
CA ARG A 40 -24.80 -3.37 -38.12
C ARG A 40 -24.83 -2.27 -39.18
N GLN A 41 -24.78 -2.63 -40.45
CA GLN A 41 -24.85 -1.67 -41.55
C GLN A 41 -26.20 -0.94 -41.60
N ALA A 42 -27.31 -1.66 -41.36
CA ALA A 42 -28.63 -1.05 -41.25
C ALA A 42 -28.70 -0.06 -40.06
N HIS A 43 -28.16 -0.43 -38.90
CA HIS A 43 -28.04 0.45 -37.73
C HIS A 43 -27.24 1.73 -38.05
N TYR A 44 -26.10 1.63 -38.75
CA TYR A 44 -25.33 2.80 -39.17
C TYR A 44 -26.03 3.66 -40.23
N SER A 45 -26.80 3.04 -41.13
CA SER A 45 -27.58 3.77 -42.14
C SER A 45 -28.73 4.57 -41.51
N ALA A 46 -29.33 4.07 -40.42
CA ALA A 46 -30.39 4.76 -39.69
C ALA A 46 -29.89 6.10 -39.12
N HIS A 47 -28.68 6.15 -38.54
CA HIS A 47 -28.04 7.38 -38.06
C HIS A 47 -27.87 8.44 -39.15
N ARG A 48 -27.58 8.02 -40.40
CA ARG A 48 -27.41 8.94 -41.53
C ARG A 48 -28.73 9.48 -42.07
N SER A 49 -29.81 8.71 -41.92
CA SER A 49 -31.15 9.07 -42.41
C SER A 49 -32.00 9.85 -41.39
N GLY A 50 -31.50 10.06 -40.17
CA GLY A 50 -32.22 10.79 -39.12
C GLY A 50 -33.44 10.06 -38.55
N GLN A 51 -33.59 8.75 -38.79
CA GLN A 51 -34.72 7.98 -38.27
C GLN A 51 -34.48 7.48 -36.83
N PRO A 52 -35.49 7.52 -35.94
CA PRO A 52 -35.34 7.09 -34.55
C PRO A 52 -35.17 5.56 -34.46
N ILE A 53 -34.08 5.12 -33.83
CA ILE A 53 -33.75 3.70 -33.61
C ILE A 53 -34.54 3.18 -32.40
N LYS A 54 -35.47 2.23 -32.62
CA LYS A 54 -36.19 1.54 -31.53
C LYS A 54 -35.37 0.37 -31.00
N SER A 55 -35.23 0.27 -29.69
CA SER A 55 -34.53 -0.83 -29.01
C SER A 55 -35.33 -2.14 -29.11
N GLN A 56 -34.72 -3.20 -29.65
CA GLN A 56 -35.28 -4.55 -29.60
C GLN A 56 -34.61 -5.35 -28.49
N SER A 57 -35.43 -5.78 -27.52
CA SER A 57 -35.08 -6.72 -26.45
C SER A 57 -34.85 -8.12 -27.02
N LYS A 58 -33.69 -8.73 -26.74
CA LYS A 58 -33.34 -10.08 -27.23
C LYS A 58 -34.07 -11.18 -26.44
N ARG A 59 -34.87 -11.98 -27.17
CA ARG A 59 -35.40 -13.30 -26.78
C ARG A 59 -34.27 -14.35 -26.67
N ARG A 60 -34.45 -15.30 -25.75
CA ARG A 60 -33.65 -16.55 -25.58
C ARG A 60 -33.77 -17.46 -26.80
N VAL A 61 -32.64 -17.97 -27.31
CA VAL A 61 -32.59 -19.17 -28.18
C VAL A 61 -31.46 -20.10 -27.73
N SER A 62 -31.76 -21.40 -27.74
CA SER A 62 -31.00 -22.54 -27.22
C SER A 62 -29.93 -23.10 -28.18
N LYS A 63 -28.93 -23.78 -27.60
CA LYS A 63 -27.73 -24.39 -28.21
C LYS A 63 -28.01 -25.58 -29.15
N PRO A 64 -27.09 -25.88 -30.09
CA PRO A 64 -26.82 -27.24 -30.57
C PRO A 64 -25.52 -27.83 -29.99
N VAL A 65 -25.46 -29.17 -29.97
CA VAL A 65 -24.40 -30.04 -29.41
C VAL A 65 -23.61 -30.70 -30.54
N THR A 66 -22.29 -30.95 -30.34
CA THR A 66 -21.43 -32.11 -30.76
C THR A 66 -19.93 -31.68 -30.91
N PRO A 67 -18.93 -32.57 -31.08
CA PRO A 67 -18.30 -33.37 -30.01
C PRO A 67 -16.76 -33.16 -29.87
N SER A 68 -16.23 -33.80 -28.82
CA SER A 68 -14.87 -33.84 -28.24
C SER A 68 -13.63 -33.82 -29.15
N SER A 69 -12.64 -32.98 -28.80
CA SER A 69 -11.21 -33.24 -29.03
C SER A 69 -10.37 -32.69 -27.87
N ASN A 70 -9.52 -33.53 -27.28
CA ASN A 70 -8.67 -33.24 -26.12
C ASN A 70 -7.67 -32.09 -26.37
N LYS A 71 -7.83 -30.97 -25.66
CA LYS A 71 -6.80 -29.96 -25.41
C LYS A 71 -6.62 -29.78 -23.89
N PRO A 72 -5.41 -29.50 -23.40
CA PRO A 72 -5.18 -29.28 -21.97
C PRO A 72 -6.04 -28.10 -21.48
N ARG A 73 -6.73 -28.31 -20.35
CA ARG A 73 -7.68 -27.32 -19.81
C ARG A 73 -6.94 -26.06 -19.35
N PRO A 74 -7.44 -24.85 -19.69
CA PRO A 74 -7.09 -23.65 -18.95
C PRO A 74 -7.49 -23.88 -17.49
N VAL A 75 -6.60 -23.58 -16.56
CA VAL A 75 -6.92 -23.57 -15.13
C VAL A 75 -7.94 -22.43 -14.93
N GLY A 76 -9.22 -22.79 -14.81
CA GLY A 76 -10.28 -21.84 -14.50
C GLY A 76 -10.12 -21.27 -13.09
N PRO A 77 -10.72 -20.11 -12.79
CA PRO A 77 -10.63 -19.52 -11.46
C PRO A 77 -11.22 -20.49 -10.43
N MET A 78 -10.38 -20.94 -9.49
CA MET A 78 -10.84 -21.69 -8.32
C MET A 78 -11.77 -20.76 -7.52
N LYS A 79 -13.00 -21.21 -7.26
CA LYS A 79 -13.97 -20.45 -6.46
C LYS A 79 -13.58 -20.55 -4.99
N PHE A 80 -12.91 -19.53 -4.45
CA PHE A 80 -12.75 -19.39 -3.01
C PHE A 80 -14.07 -18.89 -2.39
N ASN A 81 -14.23 -19.11 -1.08
CA ASN A 81 -15.37 -18.58 -0.36
C ASN A 81 -15.30 -17.04 -0.41
N LYS A 82 -16.39 -16.37 -0.84
CA LYS A 82 -16.46 -14.89 -0.99
C LYS A 82 -16.08 -14.08 0.28
N LYS A 83 -15.94 -14.76 1.42
CA LYS A 83 -15.51 -14.20 2.71
C LYS A 83 -13.99 -14.20 2.93
N GLU A 84 -13.20 -14.77 2.01
CA GLU A 84 -11.73 -14.91 2.12
C GLU A 84 -10.97 -14.27 0.94
N GLU A 85 -11.65 -13.45 0.14
CA GLU A 85 -11.05 -12.69 -0.96
C GLU A 85 -11.04 -11.20 -0.62
N ASP A 86 -9.85 -10.59 -0.63
CA ASP A 86 -9.73 -9.14 -0.62
C ASP A 86 -10.04 -8.57 -1.99
N GLU A 87 -10.92 -7.57 -2.04
CA GLU A 87 -11.02 -6.72 -3.19
C GLU A 87 -9.79 -5.80 -3.28
N PHE A 88 -9.05 -5.91 -4.37
CA PHE A 88 -7.91 -5.03 -4.61
C PHE A 88 -8.36 -3.67 -5.14
N TRP A 89 -7.90 -2.62 -4.45
CA TRP A 89 -8.17 -1.23 -4.79
C TRP A 89 -6.87 -0.43 -4.96
N TYR A 90 -6.87 0.53 -5.88
CA TYR A 90 -5.78 1.49 -6.06
C TYR A 90 -6.33 2.90 -6.35
N PRO A 91 -5.54 3.97 -6.13
CA PRO A 91 -6.05 5.34 -6.09
C PRO A 91 -6.74 5.88 -7.36
N ALA A 92 -6.39 5.38 -8.55
CA ALA A 92 -7.01 5.81 -9.80
C ALA A 92 -8.36 5.12 -10.10
N GLN A 93 -8.80 4.16 -9.28
CA GLN A 93 -10.15 3.59 -9.42
C GLN A 93 -11.23 4.62 -9.04
N SER A 94 -12.36 4.58 -9.73
CA SER A 94 -13.55 5.40 -9.42
C SER A 94 -14.31 4.91 -8.18
N LYS A 95 -14.15 3.63 -7.82
CA LYS A 95 -14.78 3.03 -6.64
C LYS A 95 -14.17 3.60 -5.35
N ALA A 96 -14.99 3.74 -4.32
CA ALA A 96 -14.52 4.13 -3.00
C ALA A 96 -13.53 3.10 -2.41
N PRO A 97 -12.48 3.54 -1.69
CA PRO A 97 -11.51 2.63 -1.10
C PRO A 97 -12.14 1.75 -0.02
N PRO A 98 -11.81 0.44 0.03
CA PRO A 98 -12.24 -0.44 1.11
C PRO A 98 -11.77 0.05 2.49
N GLU A 99 -12.40 -0.45 3.57
CA GLU A 99 -12.15 0.06 4.92
C GLU A 99 -10.70 -0.15 5.39
N ASN A 100 -10.08 -1.25 5.01
CA ASN A 100 -8.68 -1.56 5.30
C ASN A 100 -7.67 -0.74 4.47
N TYR A 101 -8.12 0.03 3.47
CA TYR A 101 -7.30 0.95 2.68
C TYR A 101 -7.39 2.37 3.23
N SER A 102 -6.26 3.05 3.36
CA SER A 102 -6.17 4.44 3.80
C SER A 102 -5.37 5.29 2.80
N PRO A 103 -5.97 5.66 1.65
CA PRO A 103 -5.34 6.59 0.70
C PRO A 103 -5.26 8.02 1.27
N GLY A 104 -4.39 8.85 0.70
CA GLY A 104 -4.17 10.24 1.12
C GLY A 104 -3.36 10.40 2.42
N LEU A 105 -2.94 9.30 3.05
CA LEU A 105 -2.13 9.34 4.27
C LEU A 105 -0.79 10.05 4.06
N LEU A 106 -0.08 9.75 2.97
CA LEU A 106 1.18 10.41 2.67
C LEU A 106 0.99 11.90 2.39
N THR A 107 -0.12 12.30 1.76
CA THR A 107 -0.47 13.70 1.55
C THR A 107 -0.62 14.44 2.89
N ILE A 108 -1.37 13.90 3.85
CA ILE A 108 -1.53 14.56 5.16
C ILE A 108 -0.25 14.46 6.01
N LEU A 109 0.54 13.39 5.85
CA LEU A 109 1.85 13.23 6.50
C LEU A 109 2.85 14.27 5.99
N LYS A 110 2.88 14.54 4.68
CA LYS A 110 3.67 15.61 4.06
C LYS A 110 3.36 16.97 4.67
N HIS A 111 2.07 17.26 4.91
CA HIS A 111 1.65 18.50 5.57
C HIS A 111 2.07 18.54 7.05
N ALA A 112 1.93 17.42 7.77
CA ALA A 112 2.38 17.33 9.15
C ALA A 112 3.90 17.49 9.29
N LEU A 113 4.69 16.90 8.38
CA LEU A 113 6.13 17.07 8.31
C LEU A 113 6.53 18.53 8.04
N ASN A 114 5.82 19.23 7.15
CA ASN A 114 6.03 20.67 6.94
C ASN A 114 5.76 21.48 8.22
N LYS A 115 4.68 21.17 8.96
CA LYS A 115 4.42 21.79 10.26
C LYS A 115 5.50 21.44 11.29
N SER A 116 5.99 20.21 11.29
CA SER A 116 7.08 19.75 12.15
C SER A 116 8.42 20.43 11.82
N HIS A 117 8.66 20.75 10.55
CA HIS A 117 9.79 21.56 10.10
C HIS A 117 9.73 22.99 10.62
N ILE A 118 8.59 23.67 10.46
CA ILE A 118 8.37 25.03 10.99
C ILE A 118 8.59 25.08 12.51
N ARG A 119 8.22 24.01 13.22
CA ARG A 119 8.44 23.88 14.67
C ARG A 119 9.88 23.53 15.06
N GLY A 120 10.78 23.31 14.11
CA GLY A 120 12.18 22.99 14.38
C GLY A 120 12.42 21.54 14.82
N HIS A 121 11.52 20.61 14.54
CA HIS A 121 11.74 19.17 14.80
C HIS A 121 12.32 18.46 13.56
N THR A 122 11.76 18.74 12.39
CA THR A 122 12.19 18.17 11.10
C THR A 122 13.15 19.13 10.40
N GLN A 123 14.32 18.65 9.97
CA GLN A 123 15.19 19.41 9.08
C GLN A 123 14.75 19.24 7.63
N ARG A 124 14.60 17.99 7.18
CA ARG A 124 14.18 17.62 5.83
C ARG A 124 13.39 16.33 5.88
N ALA A 125 12.42 16.15 4.99
CA ALA A 125 11.79 14.85 4.79
C ALA A 125 11.53 14.57 3.30
N VAL A 126 11.63 13.31 2.92
CA VAL A 126 11.40 12.84 1.55
C VAL A 126 10.47 11.65 1.63
N LEU A 127 9.37 11.70 0.89
CA LEU A 127 8.39 10.65 0.76
C LEU A 127 8.51 9.96 -0.61
N CYS A 128 8.08 8.70 -0.69
CA CYS A 128 7.84 8.00 -1.93
C CYS A 128 6.64 8.60 -2.70
N TYR A 129 6.17 7.90 -3.72
CA TYR A 129 5.02 8.25 -4.51
C TYR A 129 3.80 8.56 -3.65
N GLU A 130 3.35 9.82 -3.71
CA GLU A 130 2.43 10.42 -2.72
C GLU A 130 1.07 9.72 -2.64
N ARG A 131 0.63 9.05 -3.71
CA ARG A 131 -0.67 8.36 -3.74
C ARG A 131 -0.61 6.93 -3.20
N THR A 132 0.55 6.44 -2.76
CA THR A 132 0.69 5.12 -2.13
C THR A 132 -0.27 4.99 -0.92
N PRO A 133 -1.25 4.07 -0.93
CA PRO A 133 -2.15 3.86 0.19
C PRO A 133 -1.51 2.97 1.25
N HIS A 134 -1.87 3.18 2.53
CA HIS A 134 -1.68 2.15 3.55
C HIS A 134 -2.76 1.09 3.41
N ILE A 135 -2.38 -0.19 3.52
CA ILE A 135 -3.30 -1.32 3.48
C ILE A 135 -3.09 -2.14 4.75
N ARG A 136 -4.14 -2.22 5.56
CA ARG A 136 -4.14 -2.99 6.81
C ARG A 136 -4.49 -4.45 6.52
N ARG A 137 -3.96 -5.35 7.35
CA ARG A 137 -4.48 -6.72 7.50
C ARG A 137 -5.95 -6.72 7.90
N GLU A 138 -6.69 -7.68 7.38
CA GLU A 138 -8.07 -7.99 7.70
C GLU A 138 -8.15 -9.14 8.69
N TRP A 139 -9.36 -9.56 9.07
CA TRP A 139 -9.53 -10.61 10.06
C TRP A 139 -9.13 -11.99 9.54
N PHE A 140 -9.50 -12.31 8.29
CA PHE A 140 -9.24 -13.64 7.72
C PHE A 140 -7.75 -13.93 7.54
N ASP A 141 -6.96 -12.88 7.32
CA ASP A 141 -5.51 -12.92 7.17
C ASP A 141 -4.83 -12.34 8.44
N ALA A 142 -5.54 -12.13 9.55
CA ALA A 142 -4.89 -11.74 10.79
C ALA A 142 -4.11 -12.92 11.40
N SER A 143 -4.55 -14.15 11.19
CA SER A 143 -4.02 -15.33 11.89
C SER A 143 -3.11 -16.20 11.02
N TRP A 144 -2.70 -15.73 9.84
CA TRP A 144 -1.80 -16.56 9.02
C TRP A 144 -0.42 -16.59 9.67
N GLY A 145 0.28 -17.72 9.48
CA GLY A 145 1.53 -18.18 10.13
C GLY A 145 1.49 -18.47 11.62
N CYS A 146 2.67 -18.77 12.15
CA CYS A 146 2.83 -19.29 13.50
C CYS A 146 2.99 -18.15 14.52
N GLY A 147 1.89 -17.47 14.88
CA GLY A 147 1.84 -16.45 15.94
C GLY A 147 1.29 -15.09 15.47
N HIS A 148 1.50 -14.02 16.27
CA HIS A 148 0.99 -12.67 16.01
C HIS A 148 1.57 -11.96 14.74
N HIS A 149 2.42 -12.63 13.95
CA HIS A 149 3.41 -12.00 13.06
C HIS A 149 3.22 -12.16 11.54
N SER A 150 2.17 -12.81 11.02
CA SER A 150 2.30 -13.41 9.68
C SER A 150 1.28 -13.08 8.58
N THR A 151 1.09 -11.80 8.23
CA THR A 151 0.54 -11.44 6.90
C THR A 151 1.11 -10.20 6.25
N ASN A 152 2.12 -9.61 6.87
CA ASN A 152 2.54 -8.29 6.47
C ASN A 152 3.11 -8.29 5.04
N SER A 153 3.74 -9.38 4.59
CA SER A 153 4.32 -9.46 3.24
C SER A 153 3.27 -9.42 2.14
N TYR A 154 2.11 -10.09 2.31
CA TYR A 154 1.01 -10.01 1.36
C TYR A 154 0.45 -8.60 1.26
N ARG A 155 0.28 -7.90 2.39
CA ARG A 155 -0.23 -6.52 2.42
C ARG A 155 0.79 -5.50 1.92
N ASN A 156 2.07 -5.71 2.19
CA ASN A 156 3.16 -4.91 1.63
C ASN A 156 3.22 -5.05 0.10
N PHE A 157 3.00 -6.27 -0.43
CA PHE A 157 2.82 -6.49 -1.86
C PHE A 157 1.65 -5.68 -2.42
N LEU A 158 0.48 -5.70 -1.79
CA LEU A 158 -0.66 -4.90 -2.25
C LEU A 158 -0.36 -3.39 -2.22
N MET A 159 0.37 -2.91 -1.22
CA MET A 159 0.75 -1.49 -1.14
C MET A 159 1.70 -1.11 -2.29
N ALA A 160 2.66 -1.98 -2.62
CA ALA A 160 3.54 -1.79 -3.77
C ALA A 160 2.77 -1.83 -5.10
N CYS A 161 1.89 -2.81 -5.31
CA CYS A 161 1.03 -2.89 -6.50
C CYS A 161 0.15 -1.66 -6.67
N ALA A 162 -0.47 -1.17 -5.59
CA ALA A 162 -1.32 0.02 -5.66
C ALA A 162 -0.54 1.26 -6.09
N ALA A 163 0.74 1.39 -5.70
CA ALA A 163 1.60 2.47 -6.18
C ALA A 163 2.04 2.25 -7.64
N LEU A 164 2.47 1.04 -7.99
CA LEU A 164 2.96 0.68 -9.33
C LEU A 164 1.89 0.80 -10.43
N MET A 165 0.64 0.51 -10.09
CA MET A 165 -0.51 0.61 -11.00
C MET A 165 -1.04 2.04 -11.14
N ASP A 166 -0.76 2.91 -10.17
CA ASP A 166 -1.29 4.28 -10.13
C ASP A 166 -0.32 5.33 -10.66
N GLN A 167 0.99 5.06 -10.58
CA GLN A 167 2.02 5.98 -11.06
C GLN A 167 1.95 6.22 -12.58
N PRO A 168 2.23 7.45 -13.06
CA PRO A 168 2.06 7.82 -14.46
C PRO A 168 3.29 7.52 -15.35
N THR A 169 4.43 7.18 -14.76
CA THR A 169 5.73 7.10 -15.44
C THR A 169 5.88 5.83 -16.29
N GLN A 170 5.34 4.70 -15.81
CA GLN A 170 5.44 3.40 -16.47
C GLN A 170 4.07 2.75 -16.58
N SER A 171 3.28 3.19 -17.55
CA SER A 171 1.88 2.76 -17.73
C SER A 171 1.73 1.27 -18.04
N LEU A 172 2.75 0.63 -18.63
CA LEU A 172 2.74 -0.81 -18.93
C LEU A 172 2.77 -1.70 -17.69
N TYR A 173 3.11 -1.16 -16.51
CA TYR A 173 3.00 -1.93 -15.27
C TYR A 173 1.56 -2.25 -14.90
N PHE A 174 0.60 -1.39 -15.27
CA PHE A 174 -0.81 -1.63 -15.00
C PHE A 174 -1.31 -2.94 -15.64
N PRO A 175 -1.28 -3.12 -16.98
CA PRO A 175 -1.80 -4.34 -17.60
C PRO A 175 -1.04 -5.60 -17.15
N ASN A 176 0.28 -5.52 -16.92
CA ASN A 176 1.08 -6.65 -16.44
C ASN A 176 0.70 -7.10 -15.01
N LEU A 177 0.25 -6.17 -14.16
CA LEU A 177 -0.19 -6.47 -12.80
C LEU A 177 -1.69 -6.84 -12.74
N ASP A 178 -2.51 -6.33 -13.66
CA ASP A 178 -3.95 -6.56 -13.67
C ASP A 178 -4.35 -7.88 -14.35
N ASP A 179 -3.74 -8.21 -15.49
CA ASP A 179 -4.07 -9.39 -16.30
C ASP A 179 -3.11 -10.57 -16.04
N PRO A 180 -3.57 -11.84 -16.10
CA PRO A 180 -4.97 -12.30 -16.20
C PRO A 180 -5.74 -12.25 -14.88
N THR A 181 -5.03 -12.02 -13.78
CA THR A 181 -5.59 -12.01 -12.44
C THR A 181 -5.01 -10.81 -11.68
N PRO A 182 -5.83 -9.92 -11.10
CA PRO A 182 -5.34 -8.71 -10.44
C PRO A 182 -4.62 -9.05 -9.12
N PRO A 183 -3.89 -8.08 -8.54
CA PRO A 183 -3.27 -8.26 -7.23
C PRO A 183 -4.30 -8.65 -6.17
N GLY A 184 -3.89 -9.43 -5.17
CA GLY A 184 -4.75 -9.88 -4.09
C GLY A 184 -4.00 -10.84 -3.20
N VAL A 185 -4.45 -11.03 -1.95
CA VAL A 185 -3.74 -11.92 -1.01
C VAL A 185 -3.70 -13.36 -1.53
N ARG A 186 -4.85 -13.90 -1.96
CA ARG A 186 -4.95 -15.24 -2.56
C ARG A 186 -4.39 -15.29 -3.98
N ASN A 187 -4.57 -14.23 -4.76
CA ASN A 187 -4.04 -14.16 -6.12
C ASN A 187 -2.51 -14.19 -6.13
N LEU A 188 -1.86 -13.53 -5.17
CA LEU A 188 -0.40 -13.59 -5.02
C LEU A 188 0.10 -15.03 -4.82
N GLN A 189 -0.61 -15.85 -4.04
CA GLN A 189 -0.26 -17.28 -3.88
C GLN A 189 -0.27 -18.00 -5.24
N GLN A 190 -1.27 -17.71 -6.08
CA GLN A 190 -1.34 -18.27 -7.44
C GLN A 190 -0.23 -17.73 -8.35
N TRP A 191 0.13 -16.45 -8.24
CA TRP A 191 1.20 -15.86 -9.03
C TRP A 191 2.53 -16.55 -8.73
N ILE A 192 2.82 -16.76 -7.44
CA ILE A 192 4.04 -17.41 -6.98
C ILE A 192 4.08 -18.87 -7.44
N GLU A 193 3.01 -19.65 -7.22
CA GLU A 193 2.95 -21.05 -7.68
C GLU A 193 3.09 -21.17 -9.20
N SER A 194 2.45 -20.28 -9.96
CA SER A 194 2.55 -20.26 -11.42
C SER A 194 3.96 -19.93 -11.88
N ALA A 195 4.66 -19.04 -11.17
CA ALA A 195 6.06 -18.74 -11.45
C ALA A 195 6.97 -19.94 -11.11
N TRP A 196 6.74 -20.64 -9.99
CA TRP A 196 7.47 -21.87 -9.68
C TRP A 196 7.30 -22.95 -10.75
N GLN A 197 6.08 -23.12 -11.28
CA GLN A 197 5.82 -24.04 -12.40
C GLN A 197 6.58 -23.64 -13.69
N GLN A 198 6.86 -22.36 -13.87
CA GLN A 198 7.68 -21.84 -14.98
C GLN A 198 9.20 -21.94 -14.70
N GLY A 199 9.60 -22.50 -13.56
CA GLY A 199 10.99 -22.73 -13.17
C GLY A 199 11.66 -21.57 -12.45
N TYR A 200 10.90 -20.62 -11.91
CA TYR A 200 11.44 -19.60 -11.00
C TYR A 200 11.68 -20.21 -9.62
N ASP A 201 12.77 -19.80 -8.96
CA ASP A 201 13.08 -20.04 -7.55
C ASP A 201 12.78 -21.46 -7.02
N GLU A 202 13.44 -22.45 -7.62
CA GLU A 202 13.29 -23.85 -7.22
C GLU A 202 13.67 -24.11 -5.74
N ILE A 203 14.51 -23.26 -5.14
CA ILE A 203 14.89 -23.34 -3.73
C ILE A 203 13.73 -22.88 -2.85
N GLY A 204 13.23 -21.66 -3.02
CA GLY A 204 12.08 -21.14 -2.26
C GLY A 204 10.82 -21.99 -2.48
N ALA A 205 10.61 -22.49 -3.70
CA ALA A 205 9.53 -23.42 -4.01
C ALA A 205 9.62 -24.70 -3.17
N LYS A 206 10.81 -25.30 -3.00
CA LYS A 206 11.00 -26.48 -2.15
C LYS A 206 10.77 -26.18 -0.68
N GLU A 207 11.29 -25.07 -0.17
CA GLU A 207 11.12 -24.64 1.22
C GLU A 207 9.63 -24.50 1.58
N LEU A 208 8.84 -23.95 0.67
CA LEU A 208 7.40 -23.79 0.82
C LEU A 208 6.59 -25.01 0.33
N LYS A 209 7.26 -26.15 0.05
CA LYS A 209 6.64 -27.41 -0.41
C LYS A 209 5.80 -27.26 -1.69
N ARG A 210 6.11 -26.26 -2.52
CA ARG A 210 5.44 -25.91 -3.78
C ARG A 210 3.93 -25.72 -3.65
N THR A 211 3.47 -25.25 -2.49
CA THR A 211 2.05 -25.01 -2.24
C THR A 211 1.87 -23.82 -1.31
N LEU A 212 1.22 -22.78 -1.80
CA LEU A 212 0.79 -21.59 -1.09
C LEU A 212 -0.73 -21.43 -1.14
N VAL A 213 -1.37 -21.72 -2.27
CA VAL A 213 -2.81 -21.55 -2.47
C VAL A 213 -3.58 -22.36 -1.44
N GLY A 214 -4.53 -21.70 -0.78
CA GLY A 214 -5.34 -22.32 0.29
C GLY A 214 -4.57 -22.52 1.60
N THR A 215 -3.30 -22.09 1.68
CA THR A 215 -2.51 -22.13 2.91
C THR A 215 -2.44 -20.75 3.56
N THR A 216 -1.86 -20.72 4.76
CA THR A 216 -1.56 -19.53 5.55
C THR A 216 -0.06 -19.34 5.73
N LYS A 217 0.75 -19.87 4.81
CA LYS A 217 2.22 -19.84 4.90
C LYS A 217 2.75 -18.41 4.75
N GLU A 218 3.78 -18.13 5.55
CA GLU A 218 4.60 -16.94 5.43
C GLU A 218 5.33 -16.93 4.10
N ILE A 219 5.48 -15.72 3.54
CA ILE A 219 6.29 -15.45 2.36
C ILE A 219 7.23 -14.28 2.66
N GLY A 220 8.40 -14.30 2.05
CA GLY A 220 9.39 -13.24 2.14
C GLY A 220 9.48 -12.41 0.87
N THR A 221 10.47 -11.53 0.85
CA THR A 221 10.81 -10.70 -0.30
C THR A 221 11.31 -11.52 -1.50
N GLY A 222 11.79 -12.75 -1.30
CA GLY A 222 12.12 -13.70 -2.38
C GLY A 222 10.89 -14.09 -3.21
N GLU A 223 9.81 -14.54 -2.56
CA GLU A 223 8.55 -14.84 -3.25
C GLU A 223 7.95 -13.60 -3.93
N LEU A 224 8.06 -12.42 -3.30
CA LEU A 224 7.61 -11.17 -3.92
C LEU A 224 8.40 -10.83 -5.18
N TYR A 225 9.74 -10.98 -5.13
CA TYR A 225 10.61 -10.79 -6.29
C TYR A 225 10.20 -11.71 -7.44
N VAL A 226 9.92 -12.99 -7.16
CA VAL A 226 9.44 -13.97 -8.14
C VAL A 226 8.10 -13.56 -8.74
N ALA A 227 7.15 -13.13 -7.91
CA ALA A 227 5.83 -12.70 -8.35
C ALA A 227 5.90 -11.46 -9.27
N PHE A 228 6.71 -10.47 -8.94
CA PHE A 228 6.92 -9.29 -9.80
C PHE A 228 7.67 -9.62 -11.09
N THR A 229 8.75 -10.40 -10.98
CA THR A 229 9.60 -10.75 -12.14
C THR A 229 8.84 -11.58 -13.16
N SER A 230 8.05 -12.57 -12.73
CA SER A 230 7.23 -13.39 -13.64
C SER A 230 6.14 -12.58 -14.36
N ARG A 231 5.78 -11.41 -13.82
CA ARG A 231 4.89 -10.42 -14.45
C ARG A 231 5.62 -9.25 -15.10
N ARG A 232 6.89 -9.45 -15.47
CA ARG A 232 7.69 -8.45 -16.18
C ARG A 232 7.86 -7.14 -15.43
N ILE A 233 7.70 -7.12 -14.11
CA ILE A 233 7.96 -5.94 -13.29
C ILE A 233 9.40 -6.01 -12.75
N PRO A 234 10.32 -5.14 -13.19
CA PRO A 234 11.64 -5.03 -12.61
C PRO A 234 11.56 -4.75 -11.11
N SER A 235 12.22 -5.59 -10.32
CA SER A 235 12.44 -5.39 -8.90
C SER A 235 13.83 -5.90 -8.53
N ILE A 236 14.39 -5.40 -7.42
CA ILE A 236 15.76 -5.72 -6.98
C ILE A 236 15.76 -5.96 -5.48
N LEU A 237 16.38 -7.08 -5.08
CA LEU A 237 16.63 -7.43 -3.68
C LEU A 237 17.97 -6.87 -3.20
N VAL A 238 17.99 -6.35 -1.98
CA VAL A 238 19.20 -5.82 -1.33
C VAL A 238 19.33 -6.37 0.08
N ASP A 239 20.44 -7.07 0.36
CA ASP A 239 20.69 -7.72 1.65
C ASP A 239 21.64 -6.91 2.53
N PHE A 240 21.26 -6.75 3.79
CA PHE A 240 22.04 -6.11 4.82
C PHE A 240 22.29 -7.08 5.97
N ASP A 241 23.58 -7.27 6.28
CA ASP A 241 24.04 -8.01 7.45
C ASP A 241 24.36 -7.04 8.59
N LEU A 242 23.50 -7.06 9.61
CA LEU A 242 23.59 -6.21 10.80
C LEU A 242 24.50 -6.79 11.88
N THR A 243 24.97 -8.04 11.73
CA THR A 243 25.90 -8.63 12.70
C THR A 243 27.30 -8.01 12.61
N LYS A 244 27.61 -7.39 11.47
CA LYS A 244 28.88 -6.72 11.20
C LYS A 244 28.87 -5.28 11.73
N GLY A 245 28.87 -5.16 13.07
CA GLY A 245 29.14 -3.93 13.83
C GLY A 245 27.93 -2.99 14.05
N VAL A 246 28.15 -1.95 14.86
CA VAL A 246 27.13 -0.96 15.30
C VAL A 246 26.51 -0.18 14.12
N SER A 247 27.15 -0.19 12.94
CA SER A 247 26.75 0.51 11.72
C SER A 247 25.74 -0.25 10.83
N GLY A 248 25.33 -1.48 11.18
CA GLY A 248 24.46 -2.30 10.31
C GLY A 248 23.14 -1.62 9.91
N PHE A 249 22.42 -1.07 10.90
CA PHE A 249 21.19 -0.32 10.61
C PHE A 249 21.47 1.06 10.00
N GLU A 250 22.61 1.66 10.31
CA GLU A 250 23.05 2.92 9.68
C GLU A 250 23.24 2.75 8.17
N LYS A 251 23.80 1.62 7.71
CA LYS A 251 23.90 1.28 6.29
C LYS A 251 22.53 1.19 5.62
N VAL A 252 21.55 0.57 6.28
CA VAL A 252 20.17 0.53 5.78
C VAL A 252 19.61 1.95 5.65
N THR A 253 19.75 2.78 6.68
CA THR A 253 19.26 4.16 6.64
C THR A 253 19.98 5.00 5.58
N THR A 254 21.29 4.83 5.42
CA THR A 254 22.10 5.54 4.41
C THR A 254 21.67 5.12 3.02
N TRP A 255 21.49 3.83 2.78
CA TRP A 255 21.02 3.31 1.49
C TRP A 255 19.64 3.85 1.15
N VAL A 256 18.70 3.87 2.11
CA VAL A 256 17.34 4.42 1.91
C VAL A 256 17.38 5.93 1.62
N VAL A 257 18.22 6.68 2.35
CA VAL A 257 18.41 8.12 2.12
C VAL A 257 18.95 8.36 0.71
N ASN A 258 19.98 7.61 0.29
CA ASN A 258 20.54 7.70 -1.06
C ASN A 258 19.49 7.35 -2.11
N HIS A 259 18.78 6.23 -1.92
CA HIS A 259 17.71 5.81 -2.81
C HIS A 259 16.70 6.92 -3.03
N PHE A 260 16.13 7.52 -1.98
CA PHE A 260 15.13 8.58 -2.15
C PHE A 260 15.73 9.94 -2.59
N SER A 261 17.00 10.20 -2.30
CA SER A 261 17.68 11.46 -2.65
C SER A 261 18.19 11.51 -4.09
N ASP A 262 18.46 10.37 -4.73
CA ASP A 262 19.05 10.31 -6.07
C ASP A 262 18.24 11.04 -7.16
N SER A 263 16.92 11.21 -6.96
CA SER A 263 16.05 11.97 -7.85
C SER A 263 16.42 13.46 -7.95
N SER A 264 17.09 14.02 -6.94
CA SER A 264 17.49 15.43 -6.90
C SER A 264 18.71 15.78 -7.77
N LYS A 265 19.45 14.79 -8.26
CA LYS A 265 20.71 15.02 -9.00
C LYS A 265 20.55 15.05 -10.52
N LYS A 266 19.43 14.57 -11.07
CA LYS A 266 19.32 14.24 -12.51
C LYS A 266 18.43 15.15 -13.36
N ARG A 267 17.82 16.21 -12.81
CA ARG A 267 16.92 17.06 -13.58
C ARG A 267 17.14 18.53 -13.22
N GLY A 268 17.47 19.34 -14.23
CA GLY A 268 17.76 20.76 -14.12
C GLY A 268 16.55 21.65 -14.40
N SER A 269 15.33 21.15 -14.17
CA SER A 269 14.12 21.94 -14.38
C SER A 269 13.92 22.94 -13.24
N ILE A 270 13.23 24.05 -13.52
CA ILE A 270 12.82 25.04 -12.51
C ILE A 270 12.01 24.36 -11.38
N ASN A 271 11.21 23.34 -11.71
CA ASN A 271 10.49 22.54 -10.73
C ASN A 271 11.42 21.75 -9.80
N ASP A 272 12.58 21.28 -10.27
CA ASP A 272 13.54 20.55 -9.46
C ASP A 272 14.29 21.46 -8.49
N VAL A 273 14.56 22.71 -8.89
CA VAL A 273 15.13 23.74 -8.01
C VAL A 273 14.14 24.09 -6.90
N LEU A 274 12.87 24.27 -7.24
CA LEU A 274 11.80 24.54 -6.27
C LEU A 274 11.52 23.34 -5.35
N LEU A 275 11.56 22.11 -5.87
CA LEU A 275 11.49 20.89 -5.06
C LEU A 275 12.72 20.75 -4.15
N GLY A 276 13.91 21.05 -4.65
CA GLY A 276 15.15 21.05 -3.87
C GLY A 276 15.14 22.06 -2.71
N ALA A 277 14.46 23.19 -2.90
CA ALA A 277 14.25 24.23 -1.90
C ALA A 277 13.17 23.89 -0.86
N SER A 278 12.22 23.00 -1.19
CA SER A 278 11.21 22.56 -0.21
C SER A 278 11.85 21.65 0.84
N PRO A 279 11.65 21.91 2.15
CA PRO A 279 12.17 21.06 3.22
C PRO A 279 11.48 19.69 3.24
N VAL A 280 10.28 19.58 2.67
CA VAL A 280 9.52 18.32 2.60
C VAL A 280 9.04 18.09 1.19
N VAL A 281 9.41 16.95 0.60
CA VAL A 281 9.05 16.58 -0.77
C VAL A 281 8.48 15.17 -0.85
N ALA A 282 7.63 14.95 -1.84
CA ALA A 282 7.26 13.61 -2.29
C ALA A 282 7.90 13.38 -3.66
N THR A 283 8.36 12.17 -3.91
CA THR A 283 9.09 11.80 -5.14
C THR A 283 8.26 10.86 -5.99
N ASP A 284 8.68 10.63 -7.23
CA ASP A 284 8.07 9.61 -8.10
C ASP A 284 8.59 8.19 -7.80
N LYS A 285 9.43 8.01 -6.78
CA LYS A 285 9.98 6.70 -6.41
C LYS A 285 8.93 5.87 -5.69
N MET A 286 8.91 4.57 -5.99
CA MET A 286 7.99 3.63 -5.37
C MET A 286 8.36 3.37 -3.90
N PRO A 287 7.38 2.93 -3.08
CA PRO A 287 7.68 2.44 -1.74
C PRO A 287 8.62 1.23 -1.78
N ILE A 288 9.35 1.00 -0.68
CA ILE A 288 10.34 -0.08 -0.55
C ILE A 288 9.82 -1.08 0.46
N ILE A 289 9.76 -2.36 0.11
CA ILE A 289 9.39 -3.40 1.08
C ILE A 289 10.64 -3.78 1.87
N MET A 290 10.55 -3.75 3.19
CA MET A 290 11.62 -4.15 4.10
C MET A 290 11.19 -5.39 4.87
N GLN A 291 11.96 -6.46 4.72
CA GLN A 291 11.81 -7.72 5.44
C GLN A 291 12.90 -7.84 6.51
N TYR A 292 12.50 -8.31 7.69
CA TYR A 292 13.41 -8.80 8.71
C TYR A 292 12.76 -9.99 9.42
N GLU A 293 13.51 -10.67 10.28
CA GLU A 293 13.00 -11.83 11.00
C GLU A 293 11.74 -11.47 11.81
N GLY A 294 10.62 -12.13 11.48
CA GLY A 294 9.34 -12.03 12.18
C GLY A 294 8.46 -10.85 11.76
N HIS A 295 8.85 -10.02 10.78
CA HIS A 295 7.97 -8.96 10.28
C HIS A 295 8.41 -8.40 8.93
N SER A 296 7.47 -7.77 8.22
CA SER A 296 7.78 -6.96 7.05
C SER A 296 6.96 -5.69 7.05
N ILE A 297 7.53 -4.62 6.52
CA ILE A 297 6.87 -3.31 6.43
C ILE A 297 7.19 -2.65 5.11
N THR A 298 6.49 -1.57 4.82
CA THR A 298 6.73 -0.75 3.64
C THR A 298 7.34 0.59 4.05
N ILE A 299 8.58 0.86 3.64
CA ILE A 299 9.22 2.17 3.79
C ILE A 299 8.62 3.12 2.76
N VAL A 300 8.08 4.23 3.25
CA VAL A 300 7.42 5.27 2.45
C VAL A 300 8.20 6.58 2.44
N GLY A 301 9.38 6.62 3.05
CA GLY A 301 10.25 7.79 3.04
C GLY A 301 11.22 7.83 4.21
N TYR A 302 11.84 8.99 4.40
CA TYR A 302 12.67 9.30 5.55
C TYR A 302 12.50 10.74 6.02
N GLU A 303 12.83 10.96 7.29
CA GLU A 303 12.88 12.26 7.93
C GLU A 303 14.26 12.46 8.57
N LEU A 304 14.99 13.47 8.11
CA LEU A 304 16.14 14.00 8.81
C LEU A 304 15.64 15.00 9.86
N SER A 305 15.84 14.68 11.13
CA SER A 305 15.53 15.57 12.25
C SER A 305 16.56 16.70 12.37
N LYS A 306 16.20 17.79 13.06
CA LYS A 306 17.14 18.89 13.34
C LYS A 306 18.34 18.50 14.20
N SER A 307 18.25 17.40 14.95
CA SER A 307 19.38 16.82 15.70
C SER A 307 20.35 16.02 14.81
N GLY A 308 20.10 15.93 13.50
CA GLY A 308 20.90 15.14 12.55
C GLY A 308 20.54 13.66 12.49
N SER A 309 19.56 13.20 13.28
CA SER A 309 19.14 11.79 13.26
C SER A 309 18.20 11.50 12.10
N VAL A 310 18.42 10.39 11.39
CA VAL A 310 17.55 9.88 10.32
C VAL A 310 16.49 8.96 10.92
N ASN A 311 15.23 9.24 10.62
CA ASN A 311 14.09 8.39 10.95
C ASN A 311 13.47 7.85 9.66
N LEU A 312 13.33 6.53 9.53
CA LEU A 312 12.57 5.95 8.43
C LEU A 312 11.08 6.13 8.69
N LEU A 313 10.33 6.48 7.64
CA LEU A 313 8.87 6.60 7.66
C LEU A 313 8.29 5.35 7.02
N VAL A 314 7.33 4.70 7.69
CA VAL A 314 6.87 3.36 7.32
C VAL A 314 5.35 3.21 7.38
N PHE A 315 4.84 2.37 6.50
CA PHE A 315 3.53 1.76 6.57
C PHE A 315 3.69 0.32 7.06
N ASP A 316 3.09 0.04 8.22
CA ASP A 316 3.02 -1.29 8.81
C ASP A 316 1.60 -1.85 8.63
N PRO A 317 1.40 -2.98 7.93
CA PRO A 317 0.07 -3.58 7.75
C PRO A 317 -0.64 -3.94 9.06
N SER A 318 0.10 -4.12 10.16
CA SER A 318 -0.44 -4.38 11.49
C SER A 318 -0.90 -3.11 12.22
N MET A 319 -0.58 -1.92 11.71
CA MET A 319 -1.02 -0.65 12.29
C MET A 319 -2.49 -0.36 11.95
N LYS A 320 -3.31 -0.13 12.99
CA LYS A 320 -4.68 0.38 12.83
C LYS A 320 -4.66 1.91 12.72
N ILE A 321 -4.94 2.42 11.53
CA ILE A 321 -5.15 3.86 11.32
C ILE A 321 -6.39 4.31 12.08
N ARG A 322 -6.26 5.35 12.91
CA ARG A 322 -7.40 5.91 13.64
C ARG A 322 -8.45 6.41 12.65
N LYS A 323 -9.73 6.12 12.91
CA LYS A 323 -10.85 6.52 12.04
C LYS A 323 -10.80 7.99 11.64
N GLN A 324 -10.54 8.89 12.60
CA GLN A 324 -10.41 10.33 12.34
C GLN A 324 -9.26 10.66 11.38
N VAL A 325 -8.11 10.00 11.51
CA VAL A 325 -6.95 10.21 10.63
C VAL A 325 -7.26 9.69 9.22
N ARG A 326 -7.88 8.52 9.10
CA ARG A 326 -8.32 7.98 7.79
C ARG A 326 -9.32 8.91 7.11
N GLN A 327 -10.32 9.41 7.85
CA GLN A 327 -11.33 10.32 7.29
C GLN A 327 -10.72 11.68 6.87
N ALA A 328 -9.79 12.21 7.66
CA ALA A 328 -9.02 13.39 7.29
C ALA A 328 -8.15 13.16 6.03
N ALA A 329 -7.56 11.97 5.90
CA ALA A 329 -6.77 11.60 4.72
C ALA A 329 -7.63 11.51 3.45
N LEU A 330 -8.84 10.95 3.56
CA LEU A 330 -9.81 10.89 2.46
C LEU A 330 -10.34 12.27 2.06
N ALA A 331 -10.64 13.13 3.04
CA ALA A 331 -11.09 14.48 2.79
C ALA A 331 -9.96 15.40 2.28
N GLY A 332 -8.70 15.07 2.61
CA GLY A 332 -7.52 15.80 2.17
C GLY A 332 -7.13 16.97 3.08
N PRO A 333 -5.96 17.60 2.83
CA PRO A 333 -5.33 18.53 3.78
C PRO A 333 -6.13 19.79 4.11
N HIS A 334 -6.97 20.27 3.19
CA HIS A 334 -7.81 21.46 3.38
C HIS A 334 -8.87 21.25 4.47
N SER A 335 -9.22 20.00 4.76
CA SER A 335 -10.15 19.63 5.83
C SER A 335 -9.50 19.58 7.22
N ILE A 336 -8.20 19.84 7.34
CA ILE A 336 -7.43 19.60 8.56
C ILE A 336 -7.04 20.91 9.24
N THR A 337 -7.48 21.05 10.49
CA THR A 337 -6.96 22.06 11.42
C THR A 337 -5.83 21.44 12.24
N TRP A 338 -4.62 21.99 12.12
CA TRP A 338 -3.46 21.50 12.86
C TRP A 338 -3.41 22.08 14.27
N ALA A 339 -3.55 21.24 15.28
CA ALA A 339 -3.46 21.66 16.68
C ALA A 339 -2.07 22.25 16.97
N SER A 340 -2.06 23.43 17.59
CA SER A 340 -0.85 23.99 18.21
C SER A 340 -0.39 23.08 19.36
N PRO A 341 0.92 23.02 19.66
CA PRO A 341 1.38 22.35 20.87
C PRO A 341 0.73 23.08 22.05
N SER A 342 -0.14 22.40 22.79
CA SER A 342 -0.61 22.95 24.05
C SER A 342 0.59 23.08 24.98
N SER A 343 0.89 24.30 25.44
CA SER A 343 1.66 24.47 26.68
C SER A 343 1.02 23.59 27.77
N PRO A 344 1.79 22.89 28.61
CA PRO A 344 1.28 21.88 29.55
C PRO A 344 0.38 22.45 30.70
N LEU A 345 -0.12 23.67 30.58
CA LEU A 345 -0.80 24.41 31.65
C LEU A 345 -2.34 24.41 31.59
N HIS A 346 -2.98 23.68 30.68
CA HIS A 346 -4.45 23.70 30.56
C HIS A 346 -5.21 22.57 31.30
N ASN A 347 -4.56 21.87 32.23
CA ASN A 347 -5.23 20.91 33.12
C ASN A 347 -5.61 21.50 34.50
N ALA A 348 -5.39 22.80 34.74
CA ALA A 348 -5.51 23.39 36.07
C ALA A 348 -6.70 24.35 36.29
N LEU A 349 -7.66 24.44 35.38
CA LEU A 349 -8.83 25.32 35.55
C LEU A 349 -10.14 24.61 35.22
N HIS A 350 -10.68 23.91 36.21
CA HIS A 350 -12.12 23.68 36.33
C HIS A 350 -12.65 24.58 37.46
N PRO A 351 -13.63 25.46 37.21
CA PRO A 351 -14.34 26.16 38.28
C PRO A 351 -15.31 25.17 38.93
N LYS A 352 -15.07 24.82 40.20
CA LYS A 352 -16.07 24.14 41.03
C LYS A 352 -17.04 25.19 41.56
N ALA A 353 -18.25 25.22 41.00
CA ALA A 353 -19.36 25.94 41.59
C ALA A 353 -20.39 24.94 42.17
N SER A 354 -20.59 25.11 43.48
CA SER A 354 -21.79 24.87 44.30
C SER A 354 -22.33 23.46 44.55
N GLY A 355 -22.54 23.20 45.85
CA GLY A 355 -23.35 22.09 46.36
C GLY A 355 -23.24 21.93 47.88
N LEU A 356 -23.68 22.93 48.64
CA LEU A 356 -24.01 22.81 50.07
C LEU A 356 -25.05 21.69 50.27
N LEU A 357 -24.81 20.79 51.22
CA LEU A 357 -25.80 20.20 52.15
C LEU A 357 -25.07 19.20 53.06
N GLY A 358 -25.04 19.49 54.36
CA GLY A 358 -24.30 18.71 55.36
C GLY A 358 -25.04 17.47 55.86
N LYS A 359 -24.29 16.63 56.60
CA LYS A 359 -24.72 16.02 57.87
C LYS A 359 -23.57 15.23 58.54
N SER A 360 -23.27 15.67 59.76
CA SER A 360 -22.99 14.90 60.99
C SER A 360 -22.00 13.72 61.01
N LYS A 361 -20.85 13.98 61.67
CA LYS A 361 -20.36 13.35 62.91
C LYS A 361 -20.47 11.82 63.06
N ARG A 362 -19.31 11.14 63.09
CA ARG A 362 -18.95 10.20 64.17
C ARG A 362 -17.44 9.84 64.18
N ARG A 363 -16.90 9.86 65.42
CA ARG A 363 -15.64 9.26 65.90
C ARG A 363 -15.60 7.75 65.55
N ASP A 364 -14.46 7.08 65.42
CA ASP A 364 -13.49 6.79 66.48
C ASP A 364 -12.17 6.19 65.94
N ARG A 365 -11.06 6.48 66.66
CA ARG A 365 -9.97 5.60 67.18
C ARG A 365 -9.58 4.34 66.37
N SER A 366 -8.34 3.87 66.32
CA SER A 366 -7.01 4.22 66.83
C SER A 366 -6.10 3.01 66.53
N ALA A 367 -4.78 3.25 66.53
CA ALA A 367 -3.71 2.28 66.80
C ALA A 367 -3.21 1.34 65.66
N SER A 368 -1.99 1.64 65.23
CA SER A 368 -0.94 0.71 64.78
C SER A 368 -0.48 -0.21 65.94
N PRO A 369 0.63 -0.98 65.88
CA PRO A 369 1.53 -1.37 64.78
C PRO A 369 1.87 -2.89 64.80
N VAL A 370 2.77 -3.35 63.94
CA VAL A 370 4.04 -4.03 64.32
C VAL A 370 4.63 -4.78 63.13
N ALA A 371 5.90 -4.48 62.90
CA ALA A 371 6.78 -5.07 61.92
C ALA A 371 7.23 -6.49 62.31
N ASN A 372 7.58 -7.30 61.31
CA ASN A 372 8.69 -8.25 61.45
C ASN A 372 9.34 -8.50 60.08
N LYS A 373 10.65 -8.18 60.00
CA LYS A 373 11.57 -8.58 58.95
C LYS A 373 12.32 -9.84 59.42
N ARG A 374 12.46 -10.85 58.56
CA ARG A 374 13.65 -11.73 58.45
C ARG A 374 13.73 -12.39 57.05
N PRO A 375 14.90 -12.87 56.59
CA PRO A 375 15.25 -12.94 55.16
C PRO A 375 15.57 -14.34 54.57
N ARG A 376 15.30 -14.50 53.24
CA ARG A 376 15.92 -15.37 52.17
C ARG A 376 15.99 -16.91 52.38
N PRO A 377 16.14 -17.80 51.34
CA PRO A 377 16.62 -17.60 49.95
C PRO A 377 15.86 -18.33 48.80
N ASN A 378 16.29 -18.03 47.55
CA ASN A 378 16.15 -18.67 46.22
C ASN A 378 15.23 -19.90 46.01
N ASN A 379 14.39 -19.84 44.96
CA ASN A 379 14.48 -20.79 43.83
C ASN A 379 13.77 -20.27 42.57
N GLU A 380 14.32 -20.63 41.41
CA GLU A 380 13.85 -20.36 40.05
C GLU A 380 12.60 -21.18 39.71
N SER A 381 11.64 -20.58 39.00
CA SER A 381 10.89 -21.23 37.90
C SER A 381 10.06 -20.19 37.15
N ASP A 382 10.17 -20.23 35.82
CA ASP A 382 9.28 -19.64 34.83
C ASP A 382 7.80 -19.83 35.17
N ASP A 383 7.00 -18.77 35.00
CA ASP A 383 5.60 -18.81 34.57
C ASP A 383 5.11 -17.36 34.34
N ASP A 384 5.29 -16.85 33.12
CA ASP A 384 4.64 -15.61 32.66
C ASP A 384 3.15 -15.87 32.42
N VAL A 385 2.37 -15.85 33.51
CA VAL A 385 0.92 -15.69 33.47
C VAL A 385 0.60 -14.25 33.06
N VAL A 386 0.30 -14.04 31.78
CA VAL A 386 -0.32 -12.79 31.34
C VAL A 386 -1.75 -12.76 31.86
N ASN A 387 -1.97 -11.98 32.92
CA ASN A 387 -3.30 -11.59 33.37
C ASN A 387 -4.06 -10.91 32.23
N ILE A 388 -5.07 -11.60 31.71
CA ILE A 388 -6.16 -11.00 30.97
C ILE A 388 -7.03 -10.30 32.01
N THR A 389 -6.78 -9.01 32.26
CA THR A 389 -7.79 -8.14 32.83
C THR A 389 -8.50 -7.43 31.69
N GLU A 390 -9.59 -8.03 31.24
CA GLU A 390 -10.72 -7.29 30.70
C GLU A 390 -11.22 -6.36 31.81
N SER A 391 -10.95 -5.07 31.66
CA SER A 391 -11.67 -4.03 32.37
C SER A 391 -12.15 -3.03 31.33
N GLU A 392 -13.38 -3.27 30.89
CA GLU A 392 -14.23 -2.26 30.27
C GLU A 392 -14.38 -1.10 31.27
N ASP A 393 -13.75 0.02 30.99
CA ASP A 393 -14.11 1.30 31.61
C ASP A 393 -14.28 2.34 30.50
N GLU A 394 -15.52 2.34 29.98
CA GLU A 394 -16.09 3.32 29.06
C GLU A 394 -16.20 4.70 29.76
N GLY A 395 -15.07 5.39 29.86
CA GLY A 395 -15.00 6.82 30.16
C GLY A 395 -15.05 7.65 28.88
N ALA A 396 -16.23 7.75 28.26
CA ALA A 396 -16.46 8.50 27.04
C ALA A 396 -16.06 10.00 27.16
N LYS A 397 -14.97 10.38 26.50
CA LYS A 397 -14.77 11.74 25.95
C LYS A 397 -14.61 11.60 24.44
N GLY A 398 -15.71 11.82 23.73
CA GLY A 398 -15.77 11.75 22.27
C GLY A 398 -14.88 12.80 21.57
N PRO A 399 -14.56 12.61 20.28
CA PRO A 399 -13.79 13.56 19.49
C PRO A 399 -14.57 14.87 19.25
N SER A 400 -13.93 16.02 19.45
CA SER A 400 -14.51 17.33 19.10
C SER A 400 -14.45 17.56 17.59
N GLN A 401 -15.46 17.09 16.87
CA GLN A 401 -15.73 17.47 15.48
C GLN A 401 -16.26 18.91 15.47
N LEU A 402 -15.44 19.89 15.09
CA LEU A 402 -15.90 21.25 14.86
C LEU A 402 -16.54 21.32 13.46
N GLY A 403 -17.86 21.15 13.40
CA GLY A 403 -18.64 21.30 12.17
C GLY A 403 -18.45 20.18 11.13
N ALA A 404 -19.31 20.17 10.12
CA ALA A 404 -19.31 19.18 9.05
C ALA A 404 -17.99 19.23 8.27
N GLY A 405 -17.17 18.18 8.37
CA GLY A 405 -16.02 17.96 7.49
C GLY A 405 -14.69 18.57 7.90
N THR A 406 -14.51 19.13 9.11
CA THR A 406 -13.18 19.58 9.59
C THR A 406 -12.62 18.66 10.69
N TYR A 407 -11.34 18.30 10.56
CA TYR A 407 -10.63 17.38 11.46
C TYR A 407 -9.49 18.08 12.19
N ILE A 408 -9.39 17.88 13.51
CA ILE A 408 -8.25 18.39 14.30
C ILE A 408 -7.20 17.29 14.46
N LEU A 409 -5.99 17.53 13.94
CA LEU A 409 -4.85 16.61 14.08
C LEU A 409 -3.65 17.31 14.72
N CYS A 410 -2.85 16.57 15.48
CA CYS A 410 -1.57 17.05 16.01
C CYS A 410 -0.44 16.60 15.06
N PRO A 411 0.34 17.53 14.46
CA PRO A 411 1.41 17.18 13.53
C PRO A 411 2.42 16.19 14.10
N ASP A 412 2.94 16.46 15.30
CA ASP A 412 4.00 15.65 15.90
C ASP A 412 3.51 14.25 16.29
N LYS A 413 2.25 14.13 16.73
CA LYS A 413 1.64 12.81 16.98
C LYS A 413 1.44 12.02 15.69
N LEU A 414 1.05 12.69 14.59
CA LEU A 414 0.89 12.04 13.30
C LEU A 414 2.25 11.54 12.78
N VAL A 415 3.24 12.42 12.70
CA VAL A 415 4.60 12.08 12.24
C VAL A 415 5.20 10.95 13.07
N LYS A 416 5.15 11.05 14.40
CA LYS A 416 5.66 10.01 15.31
C LYS A 416 4.99 8.65 15.06
N GLY A 417 3.71 8.63 14.71
CA GLY A 417 2.97 7.40 14.43
C GLY A 417 3.47 6.63 13.21
N PHE A 418 4.16 7.28 12.28
CA PHE A 418 4.72 6.66 11.08
C PHE A 418 6.25 6.48 11.13
N ARG A 419 6.92 6.92 12.21
CA ARG A 419 8.36 6.65 12.38
C ARG A 419 8.58 5.20 12.75
N LEU A 420 9.56 4.59 12.11
CA LEU A 420 10.00 3.23 12.40
C LEU A 420 10.58 3.14 13.82
N ASP A 421 10.05 2.21 14.62
CA ASP A 421 10.63 1.88 15.92
C ASP A 421 11.90 1.03 15.75
N THR A 422 13.05 1.71 15.84
CA THR A 422 14.35 1.06 15.67
C THR A 422 14.75 0.14 16.83
N SER A 423 14.07 0.21 17.99
CA SER A 423 14.44 -0.60 19.17
C SER A 423 14.32 -2.10 18.92
N LYS A 424 13.33 -2.50 18.13
CA LYS A 424 13.09 -3.90 17.74
C LYS A 424 14.00 -4.37 16.61
N ILE A 425 14.42 -3.45 15.74
CA ILE A 425 15.20 -3.76 14.53
C ILE A 425 16.70 -3.82 14.81
N ARG A 426 17.22 -3.02 15.75
CA ARG A 426 18.64 -3.05 16.13
C ARG A 426 19.10 -4.41 16.65
N LYS A 427 18.17 -5.27 17.08
CA LYS A 427 18.44 -6.64 17.55
C LYS A 427 18.44 -7.67 16.43
N LYS A 428 18.03 -7.27 15.21
CA LYS A 428 17.89 -8.17 14.06
C LYS A 428 19.23 -8.32 13.36
N LYS A 429 19.46 -9.53 12.84
CA LYS A 429 20.73 -9.92 12.20
C LYS A 429 20.76 -9.60 10.71
N LEU A 430 19.61 -9.76 10.05
CA LEU A 430 19.47 -9.60 8.61
C LEU A 430 18.28 -8.71 8.30
N ILE A 431 18.46 -7.82 7.33
CA ILE A 431 17.39 -7.04 6.69
C ILE A 431 17.53 -7.23 5.19
N GLN A 432 16.42 -7.51 4.51
CA GLN A 432 16.36 -7.53 3.05
C GLN A 432 15.38 -6.45 2.58
N LEU A 433 15.78 -5.68 1.58
CA LEU A 433 14.93 -4.69 0.92
C LEU A 433 14.53 -5.20 -0.46
N LEU A 434 13.31 -4.90 -0.88
CA LEU A 434 12.84 -5.05 -2.26
C LEU A 434 12.39 -3.67 -2.76
N TYR A 435 13.01 -3.19 -3.83
CA TYR A 435 12.68 -1.90 -4.46
C TYR A 435 12.47 -2.02 -5.96
N PHE A 436 11.84 -1.00 -6.55
CA PHE A 436 11.48 -0.94 -7.96
C PHE A 436 12.31 0.15 -8.68
N PRO A 437 13.18 -0.19 -9.65
CA PRO A 437 13.99 0.78 -10.37
C PRO A 437 13.20 1.63 -11.38
N MET A 438 11.93 1.28 -11.65
CA MET A 438 11.05 1.99 -12.60
C MET A 438 11.58 2.03 -14.04
N GLY A 439 12.22 0.94 -14.50
CA GLY A 439 12.63 0.75 -15.89
C GLY A 439 11.48 0.24 -16.77
N ASP A 440 11.81 -0.15 -18.01
CA ASP A 440 10.87 -0.83 -18.90
C ASP A 440 10.48 -2.21 -18.36
N PRO A 441 9.28 -2.72 -18.69
CA PRO A 441 8.92 -4.09 -18.38
C PRO A 441 9.98 -5.06 -18.91
N LEU A 442 10.27 -6.10 -18.12
CA LEU A 442 11.29 -7.08 -18.48
C LEU A 442 10.93 -7.77 -19.81
N SER A 443 11.91 -7.87 -20.69
CA SER A 443 11.84 -8.73 -21.88
C SER A 443 11.81 -10.22 -21.47
N ASP A 444 11.42 -11.09 -22.40
CA ASP A 444 11.41 -12.55 -22.16
C ASP A 444 12.80 -13.09 -21.80
N GLN A 445 13.86 -12.52 -22.39
CA GLN A 445 15.23 -12.88 -22.06
C GLN A 445 15.57 -12.47 -20.62
N GLU A 446 15.30 -11.23 -20.23
CA GLU A 446 15.57 -10.76 -18.86
C GLU A 446 14.75 -11.52 -17.81
N GLN A 447 13.52 -11.92 -18.13
CA GLN A 447 12.72 -12.80 -17.29
C GLN A 447 13.39 -14.18 -17.12
N GLY A 448 13.89 -14.75 -18.23
CA GLY A 448 14.65 -16.01 -18.24
C GLY A 448 15.90 -15.95 -17.37
N ASP A 449 16.66 -14.87 -17.46
CA ASP A 449 17.90 -14.66 -16.70
C ASP A 449 17.65 -14.46 -15.20
N ARG A 450 16.43 -14.07 -14.82
CA ARG A 450 16.02 -13.78 -13.44
C ARG A 450 15.25 -14.93 -12.77
N LYS A 451 15.23 -16.12 -13.36
CA LYS A 451 14.60 -17.31 -12.75
C LYS A 451 15.25 -17.74 -11.45
N VAL A 452 16.56 -17.50 -11.30
CA VAL A 452 17.27 -17.70 -10.04
C VAL A 452 17.21 -16.42 -9.23
N VAL A 453 16.72 -16.52 -7.99
CA VAL A 453 16.63 -15.36 -7.08
C VAL A 453 18.03 -14.96 -6.65
N GLY A 454 18.38 -13.70 -6.89
CA GLY A 454 19.63 -13.10 -6.47
C GLY A 454 19.38 -11.77 -5.77
N SER A 455 20.33 -11.38 -4.92
CA SER A 455 20.31 -10.13 -4.17
C SER A 455 21.64 -9.39 -4.31
N VAL A 456 21.58 -8.06 -4.16
CA VAL A 456 22.76 -7.21 -4.09
C VAL A 456 23.12 -7.00 -2.62
N VAL A 457 24.41 -7.00 -2.28
CA VAL A 457 24.84 -6.66 -0.92
C VAL A 457 24.70 -5.15 -0.71
N GLY A 458 23.88 -4.76 0.26
CA GLY A 458 23.77 -3.39 0.74
C GLY A 458 25.06 -2.98 1.46
N ARG A 459 25.84 -2.10 0.84
CA ARG A 459 27.11 -1.60 1.39
C ARG A 459 26.95 -0.30 2.13
#